data_AF-A0A0A1W6E3-F1
#
_entry.id   AF-A0A0A1W6E3-F1
#
_cell.length_a   1.000
_cell.length_b   1.000
_cell.length_c   1.000
_cell.angle_alpha   90.00
_cell.angle_beta   90.00
_cell.angle_gamma   90.00
#
_symmetry.space_group_name_H-M   'P 1'
#
loop_
_entity.id
_entity.type
_entity.pdbx_description
1 polymer ?
#
loop_
_entity_poly.entity_id
_entity_poly.type
_entity_poly.pdbx_seq_one_letter_code
_entity_poly.pdbx_strand_id
1 'polypeptide(L)'
;MGVMKPEAFTYSLEDVMRRFGQTADTGIARTPRWQLQFAARLIEKQAFPAPLPILSGVELTDALKPKSRWNMAAVDRWFEDRVTPEVTAAQERSRRREGERTMDDRAQRLGLSLVNGDRA
;
A
#
# COMPACT_ATOMS: atom_id res chain seq x y z
N MET A 1 21.33 -2.61 20.40
CA MET A 1 20.19 -3.50 20.10
C MET A 1 19.09 -2.66 19.48
N GLY A 2 18.83 -2.83 18.18
CA GLY A 2 17.77 -2.09 17.50
C GLY A 2 16.42 -2.60 17.97
N VAL A 3 15.58 -1.71 18.50
CA VAL A 3 14.20 -2.05 18.88
C VAL A 3 13.46 -2.37 17.58
N MET A 4 13.21 -3.66 17.32
CA MET A 4 12.26 -4.09 16.30
C MET A 4 10.94 -3.41 16.64
N LYS A 5 10.50 -2.47 15.79
CA LYS A 5 9.13 -1.96 15.88
C LYS A 5 8.22 -3.18 15.73
N PRO A 6 7.28 -3.43 16.67
CA PRO A 6 6.34 -4.51 16.50
C PRO A 6 5.65 -4.32 15.15
N GLU A 7 5.67 -5.36 14.31
CA GLU A 7 4.95 -5.33 13.04
C GLU A 7 3.50 -4.98 13.35
N ALA A 8 3.00 -3.90 12.74
CA ALA A 8 1.63 -3.52 12.95
C ALA A 8 0.74 -4.63 12.36
N PHE A 9 0.07 -5.39 13.21
CA PHE A 9 -0.85 -6.48 12.80
C PHE A 9 -2.08 -6.00 12.02
N THR A 10 -2.13 -4.72 11.66
CA THR A 10 -3.26 -4.12 10.96
C THR A 10 -2.81 -3.16 9.86
N TYR A 11 -3.58 -3.10 8.78
CA TYR A 11 -3.44 -2.07 7.76
C TYR A 11 -4.33 -0.86 8.06
N SER A 12 -3.80 0.34 7.84
CA SER A 12 -4.63 1.55 7.71
C SER A 12 -5.31 1.60 6.34
N LEU A 13 -6.26 2.53 6.17
CA LEU A 13 -6.83 2.82 4.85
C LEU A 13 -5.74 3.21 3.84
N GLU A 14 -4.73 3.97 4.28
CA GLU A 14 -3.61 4.37 3.43
C GLU A 14 -2.79 3.15 2.97
N ASP A 15 -2.48 2.22 3.88
CA ASP A 15 -1.74 1.00 3.55
C ASP A 15 -2.53 0.13 2.55
N VAL A 16 -3.84 0.02 2.73
CA VAL A 16 -4.72 -0.65 1.76
C VAL A 16 -4.67 0.07 0.41
N MET A 17 -4.77 1.39 0.36
CA MET A 17 -4.69 2.14 -0.90
C MET A 17 -3.33 1.97 -1.59
N ARG A 18 -2.24 1.96 -0.80
CA ARG A 18 -0.88 1.70 -1.30
C ARG A 18 -0.77 0.33 -1.96
N ARG A 19 -1.41 -0.70 -1.40
CA ARG A 19 -1.48 -2.04 -2.01
C ARG A 19 -2.18 -2.07 -3.37
N PHE A 20 -3.13 -1.16 -3.59
CA PHE A 20 -3.79 -0.97 -4.88
C PHE A 20 -3.04 -0.01 -5.83
N GLY A 21 -1.81 0.40 -5.47
CA GLY A 21 -1.02 1.36 -6.23
C GLY A 21 -1.66 2.76 -6.28
N GLN A 22 -2.55 3.09 -5.33
CA GLN A 22 -3.20 4.40 -5.25
C GLN A 22 -2.48 5.27 -4.21
N THR A 23 -1.21 5.60 -4.46
CA THR A 23 -0.44 6.52 -3.60
C THR A 23 -0.47 7.95 -4.14
N ALA A 24 -0.13 8.94 -3.31
CA ALA A 24 0.09 10.31 -3.78
C ALA A 24 1.18 10.38 -4.87
N ASP A 25 2.17 9.47 -4.78
CA ASP A 25 3.32 9.40 -5.68
C ASP A 25 2.97 8.91 -7.10
N THR A 26 1.76 8.35 -7.31
CA THR A 26 1.29 8.00 -8.66
C THR A 26 0.74 9.20 -9.45
N GLY A 27 0.97 10.42 -8.97
CA GLY A 27 0.65 11.67 -9.68
C GLY A 27 -0.81 12.13 -9.59
N ILE A 28 -1.69 11.35 -8.96
CA ILE A 28 -3.09 11.71 -8.69
C ILE A 28 -3.38 11.40 -7.22
N ALA A 29 -3.24 12.40 -6.35
CA ALA A 29 -3.65 12.28 -4.96
C ALA A 29 -5.17 12.04 -4.89
N ARG A 30 -5.58 10.84 -4.48
CA ARG A 30 -6.99 10.51 -4.28
C ARG A 30 -7.50 11.16 -3.01
N THR A 31 -8.67 11.78 -3.08
CA THR A 31 -9.29 12.41 -1.90
C THR A 31 -9.69 11.35 -0.86
N PRO A 32 -9.71 11.67 0.44
CA PRO A 32 -10.14 10.72 1.47
C PRO A 32 -11.57 10.17 1.22
N ARG A 33 -12.47 11.02 0.70
CA ARG A 33 -13.82 10.60 0.33
C ARG A 33 -13.82 9.54 -0.77
N TRP A 34 -12.96 9.69 -1.78
CA TRP A 34 -12.83 8.69 -2.84
C TRP A 34 -12.28 7.37 -2.30
N GLN A 35 -11.26 7.40 -1.44
CA GLN A 35 -10.66 6.20 -0.85
C GLN A 35 -11.68 5.40 -0.04
N LEU A 36 -12.51 6.09 0.76
CA LEU A 36 -13.60 5.45 1.51
C LEU A 36 -14.64 4.81 0.58
N GLN A 37 -15.06 5.51 -0.47
CA GLN A 37 -16.01 4.94 -1.44
C GLN A 37 -15.43 3.74 -2.20
N PHE A 38 -14.14 3.80 -2.55
CA PHE A 38 -13.45 2.71 -3.20
C PHE A 38 -13.39 1.48 -2.29
N ALA A 39 -12.98 1.63 -1.03
CA ALA A 39 -12.93 0.55 -0.07
C ALA A 39 -14.33 -0.03 0.25
N ALA A 40 -15.36 0.81 0.37
CA ALA A 40 -16.74 0.35 0.54
C ALA A 40 -17.20 -0.52 -0.64
N ARG A 41 -16.93 -0.08 -1.88
CA ARG A 41 -17.26 -0.87 -3.08
C ARG A 41 -16.47 -2.17 -3.16
N LEU A 42 -15.21 -2.19 -2.73
CA LEU A 42 -14.41 -3.41 -2.67
C LEU A 42 -15.02 -4.44 -1.71
N ILE A 43 -15.45 -4.00 -0.53
CA ILE A 43 -16.10 -4.86 0.47
C ILE A 43 -17.41 -5.42 -0.12
N GLU A 44 -18.25 -4.55 -0.69
CA GLU A 44 -19.56 -4.95 -1.22
C GLU A 44 -19.49 -5.83 -2.48
N LYS A 45 -18.55 -5.55 -3.40
CA LYS A 45 -18.57 -6.13 -4.75
C LYS A 45 -17.52 -7.21 -4.97
N GLN A 46 -16.43 -7.18 -4.22
CA GLN A 46 -15.27 -8.04 -4.44
C GLN A 46 -14.92 -8.92 -3.23
N ALA A 47 -15.82 -8.97 -2.24
CA ALA A 47 -15.64 -9.69 -0.98
C ALA A 47 -14.30 -9.33 -0.31
N PHE A 48 -13.90 -8.06 -0.38
CA PHE A 48 -12.73 -7.56 0.34
C PHE A 48 -12.99 -7.64 1.86
N PRO A 49 -11.98 -7.96 2.69
CA PRO A 49 -12.18 -8.05 4.13
C PRO A 49 -12.77 -6.78 4.72
N ALA A 50 -13.76 -6.93 5.60
CA ALA A 50 -14.30 -5.81 6.36
C ALA A 50 -13.23 -5.25 7.32
N PRO A 51 -13.27 -3.95 7.64
CA PRO A 51 -12.42 -3.40 8.68
C PRO A 51 -12.80 -3.99 10.05
N LEU A 52 -11.84 -3.94 10.97
CA LEU A 52 -12.08 -4.19 12.38
C LEU A 52 -13.06 -3.15 12.94
N PRO A 53 -13.97 -3.55 13.85
CA PRO A 53 -14.86 -2.63 14.52
C PRO A 53 -14.07 -1.52 15.22
N ILE A 54 -14.55 -0.28 15.12
CA ILE A 54 -13.94 0.88 15.77
C ILE A 54 -14.88 1.43 16.83
N LEU A 55 -14.31 1.83 17.97
CA LEU A 55 -15.06 2.54 19.00
C LEU A 55 -15.29 3.99 18.55
N SER A 56 -16.55 4.39 18.49
CA SER A 56 -16.99 5.72 18.10
C SER A 56 -17.83 6.33 19.21
N GLY A 57 -17.19 7.07 20.12
CA GLY A 57 -17.83 7.48 21.37
C GLY A 57 -17.94 6.28 22.30
N VAL A 58 -19.17 5.83 22.57
CA VAL A 58 -19.47 4.67 23.43
C VAL A 58 -19.90 3.43 22.66
N GLU A 59 -20.06 3.52 21.34
CA GLU A 59 -20.54 2.42 20.50
C GLU A 59 -19.43 1.86 19.63
N LEU A 60 -19.38 0.53 19.53
CA LEU A 60 -18.60 -0.17 18.51
C LEU A 60 -19.36 -0.12 17.19
N THR A 61 -18.69 0.31 16.13
CA THR A 61 -19.28 0.42 14.80
C THR A 61 -18.38 -0.19 13.74
N ASP A 62 -19.01 -0.87 12.79
CA ASP A 62 -18.38 -1.43 11.59
C ASP A 62 -18.41 -0.43 10.42
N ALA A 63 -18.92 0.78 10.66
CA ALA A 63 -18.95 1.82 9.65
C ALA A 63 -17.52 2.17 9.22
N LEU A 64 -17.31 2.20 7.91
CA LEU A 64 -16.03 2.55 7.32
C LEU A 64 -15.72 4.04 7.57
N LYS A 65 -14.59 4.31 8.22
CA LYS A 65 -14.10 5.66 8.56
C LYS A 65 -12.64 5.81 8.15
N PRO A 66 -12.11 7.05 8.07
CA PRO A 66 -10.69 7.27 7.77
C PRO A 66 -9.71 6.55 8.72
N LYS A 67 -10.14 6.33 9.98
CA LYS A 67 -9.35 5.64 11.01
C LYS A 67 -9.58 4.13 11.06
N SER A 68 -10.38 3.57 10.15
CA SER A 68 -10.62 2.12 10.08
C SER A 68 -9.31 1.36 9.88
N ARG A 69 -9.25 0.18 10.49
CA ARG A 69 -8.10 -0.72 10.46
C ARG A 69 -8.53 -2.08 9.95
N TRP A 70 -7.68 -2.76 9.20
CA TRP A 70 -7.94 -4.10 8.70
C TRP A 70 -6.98 -5.09 9.33
N ASN A 71 -7.43 -6.33 9.55
CA ASN A 71 -6.53 -7.42 9.87
C ASN A 71 -5.56 -7.65 8.70
N MET A 72 -4.25 -7.55 8.98
CA MET A 72 -3.22 -7.65 7.95
C MET A 72 -3.26 -9.00 7.21
N ALA A 73 -3.29 -10.10 7.95
CA ALA A 73 -3.30 -11.45 7.39
C ALA A 73 -4.53 -11.72 6.49
N ALA A 74 -5.70 -11.21 6.87
CA ALA A 74 -6.91 -11.34 6.04
C ALA A 74 -6.77 -10.58 4.71
N VAL A 75 -6.18 -9.39 4.75
CA VAL A 75 -5.95 -8.59 3.54
C VAL A 75 -4.87 -9.24 2.67
N ASP A 76 -3.78 -9.75 3.27
CA ASP A 76 -2.73 -10.51 2.57
C ASP A 76 -3.27 -11.70 1.82
N ARG A 77 -3.98 -12.57 2.52
CA ARG A 77 -4.63 -13.74 1.92
C ARG A 77 -5.56 -13.35 0.77
N TRP A 78 -6.36 -12.30 0.93
CA TRP A 78 -7.27 -11.86 -0.14
C TRP A 78 -6.53 -11.46 -1.43
N PHE A 79 -5.36 -10.84 -1.31
CA PHE A 79 -4.52 -10.48 -2.44
C PHE A 79 -3.81 -11.71 -3.02
N GLU A 80 -3.26 -12.59 -2.18
CA GLU A 80 -2.61 -13.85 -2.59
C GLU A 80 -3.54 -14.73 -3.41
N ASP A 81 -4.79 -14.88 -2.97
CA ASP A 81 -5.84 -15.65 -3.67
C ASP A 81 -6.16 -15.10 -5.07
N ARG A 82 -5.73 -13.87 -5.39
CA ARG A 82 -5.99 -13.16 -6.65
C ARG A 82 -4.73 -12.94 -7.49
N VAL A 83 -3.57 -13.45 -7.06
CA VAL A 83 -2.35 -13.40 -7.86
C VAL A 83 -2.47 -14.43 -8.99
N THR A 84 -2.88 -13.98 -10.17
CA THR A 84 -2.69 -14.74 -11.42
C THR A 84 -1.26 -14.52 -11.91
N PRO A 85 -0.69 -15.44 -12.72
CA PRO A 85 0.70 -15.32 -13.23
C PRO A 85 1.00 -13.97 -13.92
N GLU A 86 -0.02 -13.38 -14.56
CA GLU A 86 0.08 -12.09 -15.23
C GLU A 86 0.20 -10.92 -14.24
N VAL A 87 -0.49 -11.00 -13.09
CA VAL A 87 -0.42 -10.00 -12.01
C VAL A 87 0.95 -10.03 -11.34
N THR A 88 1.53 -11.22 -11.16
CA THR A 88 2.88 -11.38 -10.59
C THR A 88 3.95 -10.72 -11.47
N ALA A 89 3.86 -10.91 -12.79
CA ALA A 89 4.78 -10.29 -13.74
C ALA A 89 4.67 -8.75 -13.76
N ALA A 90 3.47 -8.20 -13.58
CA ALA A 90 3.28 -6.76 -13.48
C ALA A 90 3.81 -6.18 -12.16
N GLN A 91 3.63 -6.89 -11.04
CA GLN A 91 4.16 -6.50 -9.73
C GLN A 91 5.70 -6.56 -9.69
N GLU A 92 6.31 -7.55 -10.32
CA GLU A 92 7.76 -7.68 -10.42
C GLU A 92 8.37 -6.49 -11.20
N ARG A 93 7.72 -6.07 -12.29
CA ARG A 93 8.12 -4.87 -13.04
C ARG A 93 8.02 -3.60 -12.19
N SER A 94 6.98 -3.47 -11.37
CA SER A 94 6.81 -2.32 -10.47
C SER A 94 7.85 -2.31 -9.34
N ARG A 95 8.13 -3.45 -8.71
CA ARG A 95 9.20 -3.58 -7.69
C ARG A 95 10.57 -3.22 -8.26
N ARG A 96 10.87 -3.65 -9.49
CA ARG A 96 12.13 -3.33 -10.16
C ARG A 96 12.31 -1.83 -10.34
N ARG A 97 11.25 -1.14 -10.80
CA ARG A 97 11.25 0.33 -10.97
C ARG A 97 11.35 1.09 -9.65
N GLU A 98 10.74 0.58 -8.58
CA GLU A 98 10.84 1.20 -7.25
C GLU A 98 12.23 1.01 -6.63
N GLY A 99 12.83 -0.17 -6.85
CA GLY A 99 14.23 -0.43 -6.49
C GLY A 99 15.21 0.48 -7.24
N GLU A 100 15.01 0.66 -8.54
CA GLU A 100 15.80 1.58 -9.39
C GLU A 100 15.72 3.02 -8.86
N ARG A 101 14.51 3.53 -8.57
CA ARG A 101 14.34 4.88 -8.00
C ARG A 101 14.98 5.03 -6.62
N THR A 102 14.86 4.01 -5.78
CA THR A 102 15.48 4.02 -4.44
C THR A 102 17.00 4.00 -4.52
N MET A 103 17.57 3.33 -5.52
CA MET A 103 19.01 3.35 -5.79
C MET A 103 19.47 4.70 -6.34
N ASP A 104 18.70 5.31 -7.25
CA ASP A 104 19.00 6.64 -7.80
C ASP A 104 18.94 7.73 -6.73
N ASP A 105 17.93 7.72 -5.86
CA ASP A 105 17.80 8.66 -4.74
C ASP A 105 18.95 8.50 -3.73
N ARG A 106 19.41 7.25 -3.50
CA ARG A 106 20.59 6.98 -2.67
C ARG A 106 21.89 7.44 -3.34
N ALA A 107 22.03 7.25 -4.66
CA ALA A 107 23.19 7.70 -5.43
C ALA A 107 23.31 9.23 -5.41
N GLN A 108 22.18 9.95 -5.60
CA GLN A 108 22.14 11.41 -5.48
C GLN A 108 22.54 11.88 -4.07
N ARG A 109 22.06 11.22 -3.00
CA ARG A 109 22.44 11.57 -1.62
C ARG A 109 23.90 11.31 -1.30
N LEU A 110 24.54 10.38 -2.00
CA LEU A 110 25.97 10.08 -1.86
C LEU A 110 26.85 10.96 -2.76
N GLY A 111 26.27 11.89 -3.52
CA GLY A 111 27.00 12.75 -4.47
C GLY A 111 27.57 11.99 -5.67
N LEU A 112 27.17 10.72 -5.85
CA LEU A 112 27.56 9.90 -6.99
C LEU A 112 26.61 10.20 -8.14
N SER A 113 26.87 11.30 -8.86
CA SER A 113 26.29 11.46 -10.19
C SER A 113 26.81 10.30 -11.04
N LEU A 114 25.91 9.55 -11.68
CA LEU A 114 26.25 8.52 -12.65
C LEU A 114 27.33 9.08 -13.56
N VAL A 115 28.58 8.62 -13.38
CA VAL A 115 29.67 8.94 -14.28
C VAL A 115 29.23 8.37 -15.60
N ASN A 116 28.85 9.24 -16.53
CA ASN A 116 28.71 8.91 -17.93
C ASN A 116 30.02 8.26 -18.35
N GLY A 117 30.02 6.93 -18.37
CA GLY A 117 31.09 6.13 -18.92
C GLY A 117 30.99 6.22 -20.44
N ASP A 118 31.29 7.40 -20.98
CA ASP A 118 31.56 7.58 -22.39
C ASP A 118 32.98 8.14 -22.50
N ARG A 119 33.92 7.21 -22.61
CA ARG A 119 35.31 7.49 -22.92
C ARG A 119 35.90 6.32 -23.69
N ALA A 120 35.71 6.34 -25.01
CA ALA A 120 36.73 6.11 -26.03
C ALA A 120 36.15 6.45 -27.40
#